data_AF-A0A2H1V6S7-F1
#
_entry.id   AF-A0A2H1V6S7-F1
#
_cell.length_a   1.000
_cell.length_b   1.000
_cell.length_c   1.000
_cell.angle_alpha   90.00
_cell.angle_beta   90.00
_cell.angle_gamma   90.00
#
_symmetry.space_group_name_H-M   'P 1'
#
loop_
_entity.id
_entity.type
_entity.pdbx_description
1 polymer ?
#
loop_
_entity_poly.entity_id
_entity_poly.type
_entity_poly.pdbx_seq_one_letter_code
_entity_poly.pdbx_strand_id
1 'polypeptide(L)'
;MSAGDREAEAQAKKGDEAASNDRDSRAAAALKQYWCVGLRALELIIAVIAIGLIVGALYSPQVVQSDHRHIAVIYSAYSSYIIITGVLIIARLFGESPGWRTSIGFSVLGVIMFTAAAAVIFYDWHRSYYANLRPNKQAYDLLISSGVFAVINVVVFLVHAFITFREEADY
;
A
#
# COMPACT_ATOMS: atom_id res chain seq x y z
N MET A 1 -36.01 43.91 -14.03
CA MET A 1 -36.01 42.44 -13.94
C MET A 1 -37.44 41.98 -13.82
N SER A 2 -37.94 41.36 -14.89
CA SER A 2 -39.29 40.79 -14.94
C SER A 2 -39.37 39.54 -14.06
N ALA A 3 -40.56 39.13 -13.61
CA ALA A 3 -40.76 37.89 -12.86
C ALA A 3 -40.19 36.67 -13.61
N GLY A 4 -40.28 36.67 -14.95
CA GLY A 4 -39.72 35.61 -15.80
C GLY A 4 -38.19 35.51 -15.79
N ASP A 5 -37.48 36.63 -15.54
CA ASP A 5 -36.00 36.60 -15.48
C ASP A 5 -35.53 35.86 -14.22
N ARG A 6 -36.27 36.01 -13.11
CA ARG A 6 -35.95 35.35 -11.83
C ARG A 6 -36.26 33.86 -11.85
N GLU A 7 -37.28 33.44 -12.59
CA GLU A 7 -37.63 32.03 -12.75
C GLU A 7 -36.62 31.29 -13.63
N ALA A 8 -36.13 31.92 -14.70
CA ALA A 8 -35.08 31.36 -15.55
C ALA A 8 -33.76 31.20 -14.78
N GLU A 9 -33.39 32.19 -13.97
CA GLU A 9 -32.18 32.16 -13.15
C GLU A 9 -32.26 31.09 -12.05
N ALA A 10 -33.43 30.93 -11.42
CA ALA A 10 -33.67 29.88 -10.42
C ALA A 10 -33.66 28.47 -11.03
N GLN A 11 -34.18 28.29 -12.24
CA GLN A 11 -34.15 27.01 -12.96
C GLN A 11 -32.74 26.64 -13.42
N ALA A 12 -31.95 27.61 -13.92
CA ALA A 12 -30.56 27.41 -14.28
C ALA A 12 -29.72 26.97 -13.06
N LYS A 13 -29.92 27.64 -11.91
CA LYS A 13 -29.23 27.31 -10.66
C LYS A 13 -29.59 25.91 -10.15
N LYS A 14 -30.87 25.52 -10.23
CA LYS A 14 -31.33 24.17 -9.90
C LYS A 14 -30.75 23.09 -10.83
N GLY A 15 -30.62 23.41 -12.12
CA GLY A 15 -30.00 22.53 -13.12
C GLY A 15 -28.52 22.29 -12.86
N ASP A 16 -27.78 23.34 -12.52
CA ASP A 16 -26.36 23.26 -12.19
C ASP A 16 -26.11 22.50 -10.87
N GLU A 17 -26.94 22.74 -9.84
CA GLU A 17 -26.86 22.01 -8.57
C GLU A 17 -27.15 20.51 -8.77
N ALA A 18 -28.19 20.15 -9.52
CA ALA A 18 -28.53 18.76 -9.84
C ALA A 18 -27.44 18.07 -10.69
N ALA A 19 -26.86 18.78 -11.65
CA ALA A 19 -25.77 18.25 -12.50
C ALA A 19 -24.43 18.13 -11.76
N SER A 20 -24.19 18.94 -10.72
CA SER A 20 -23.04 18.77 -9.82
C SER A 20 -23.22 17.56 -8.91
N ASN A 21 -24.41 17.40 -8.33
CA ASN A 21 -24.72 16.32 -7.39
C ASN A 21 -24.73 14.94 -8.08
N ASP A 22 -25.16 14.85 -9.35
CA ASP A 22 -25.09 13.62 -10.14
C ASP A 22 -23.65 13.26 -10.54
N ARG A 23 -22.79 14.26 -10.79
CA ARG A 23 -21.35 14.06 -11.05
C ARG A 23 -20.62 13.58 -9.81
N ASP A 24 -20.87 14.20 -8.65
CA ASP A 24 -20.28 13.79 -7.38
C ASP A 24 -20.76 12.40 -6.96
N SER A 25 -22.03 12.07 -7.20
CA SER A 25 -22.58 10.74 -6.94
C SER A 25 -21.97 9.66 -7.83
N ARG A 26 -21.74 9.94 -9.13
CA ARG A 26 -21.05 9.01 -10.04
C ARG A 26 -19.56 8.87 -9.73
N ALA A 27 -18.89 9.96 -9.38
CA ALA A 27 -17.49 9.93 -8.96
C ALA A 27 -17.33 9.13 -7.65
N ALA A 28 -18.22 9.33 -6.68
CA ALA A 28 -18.26 8.55 -5.44
C ALA A 28 -18.56 7.07 -5.69
N ALA A 29 -19.48 6.74 -6.60
CA ALA A 29 -19.77 5.36 -7.00
C ALA A 29 -18.59 4.68 -7.71
N ALA A 30 -17.90 5.40 -8.59
CA ALA A 30 -16.69 4.90 -9.24
C ALA A 30 -15.53 4.73 -8.23
N LEU A 31 -15.34 5.67 -7.30
CA LEU A 31 -14.36 5.54 -6.22
C LEU A 31 -14.64 4.29 -5.38
N LYS A 32 -15.91 4.09 -5.01
CA LYS A 32 -16.37 2.90 -4.27
C LYS A 32 -16.18 1.60 -5.05
N GLN A 33 -16.16 1.65 -6.38
CA GLN A 33 -15.93 0.47 -7.21
C GLN A 33 -14.43 0.12 -7.36
N TYR A 34 -13.54 1.11 -7.34
CA TYR A 34 -12.10 0.92 -7.62
C TYR A 34 -11.17 1.04 -6.40
N TRP A 35 -11.65 1.45 -5.22
CA TRP A 35 -10.77 1.69 -4.05
C TRP A 35 -10.00 0.43 -3.62
N CYS A 36 -10.63 -0.75 -3.63
CA CYS A 36 -9.98 -2.00 -3.23
C CYS A 36 -8.81 -2.36 -4.16
N VAL A 37 -8.99 -2.18 -5.47
CA VAL A 37 -7.91 -2.35 -6.45
C VAL A 37 -6.82 -1.30 -6.26
N GLY A 38 -7.21 -0.05 -5.99
CA GLY A 38 -6.28 1.04 -5.72
C GLY A 38 -5.37 0.76 -4.52
N LEU A 39 -5.93 0.27 -3.41
CA LEU A 39 -5.15 -0.10 -2.23
C LEU A 39 -4.23 -1.29 -2.48
N ARG A 40 -4.69 -2.34 -3.18
CA ARG A 40 -3.81 -3.46 -3.56
C ARG A 40 -2.66 -3.00 -4.46
N ALA A 41 -2.95 -2.11 -5.42
CA ALA A 41 -1.92 -1.56 -6.30
C ALA A 41 -0.90 -0.74 -5.50
N LEU A 42 -1.35 0.04 -4.52
CA LEU A 42 -0.47 0.79 -3.63
C LEU A 42 0.43 -0.14 -2.80
N GLU A 43 -0.14 -1.18 -2.18
CA GLU A 43 0.61 -2.21 -1.44
C GLU A 43 1.70 -2.86 -2.31
N LEU A 44 1.34 -3.20 -3.55
CA LEU A 44 2.25 -3.81 -4.52
C LEU A 44 3.39 -2.86 -4.90
N ILE A 45 3.08 -1.60 -5.25
CA ILE A 45 4.09 -0.61 -5.65
C ILE A 45 5.10 -0.39 -4.51
N ILE A 46 4.61 -0.22 -3.28
CA ILE A 46 5.45 -0.02 -2.10
C ILE A 46 6.32 -1.25 -1.85
N ALA A 47 5.77 -2.47 -1.96
CA ALA A 47 6.54 -3.71 -1.80
C ALA A 47 7.63 -3.86 -2.88
N VAL A 48 7.34 -3.51 -4.14
CA VAL A 48 8.31 -3.54 -5.25
C VAL A 48 9.44 -2.53 -5.03
N ILE A 49 9.13 -1.33 -4.54
CA ILE A 49 10.16 -0.35 -4.17
C ILE A 49 11.00 -0.88 -3.01
N ALA A 50 10.37 -1.42 -1.96
CA ALA A 50 11.07 -1.94 -0.78
C ALA A 50 12.05 -3.07 -1.13
N ILE A 51 11.67 -4.01 -2.00
CA ILE A 51 12.55 -5.09 -2.44
C ILE A 51 13.67 -4.58 -3.37
N GLY A 52 13.40 -3.58 -4.22
CA GLY A 52 14.44 -2.96 -5.04
C GLY A 52 15.54 -2.31 -4.19
N LEU A 53 15.14 -1.61 -3.11
CA LEU A 53 16.04 -0.98 -2.16
C LEU A 53 16.89 -2.01 -1.40
N ILE A 54 16.30 -3.12 -0.92
CA ILE A 54 17.06 -4.14 -0.18
C ILE A 54 18.07 -4.86 -1.09
N VAL A 55 17.68 -5.16 -2.33
CA VAL A 55 18.58 -5.77 -3.33
C VAL A 55 19.77 -4.85 -3.59
N GLY A 56 19.53 -3.54 -3.73
CA GLY A 56 20.59 -2.55 -3.89
C GLY A 56 21.52 -2.47 -2.67
N ALA A 57 20.98 -2.54 -1.46
CA ALA A 57 21.77 -2.54 -0.23
C ALA A 57 22.69 -3.77 -0.12
N LEU A 58 22.17 -4.95 -0.47
CA LEU A 58 22.88 -6.23 -0.38
C LEU A 58 23.94 -6.44 -1.46
N TYR A 59 24.04 -5.55 -2.46
CA TYR A 59 25.18 -5.56 -3.37
C TYR A 59 26.50 -5.20 -2.66
N SER A 60 26.43 -4.51 -1.52
CA SER A 60 27.62 -4.15 -0.73
C SER A 60 27.96 -5.23 0.30
N PRO A 61 29.14 -5.86 0.23
CA PRO A 61 29.52 -6.98 1.11
C PRO A 61 29.57 -6.62 2.60
N GLN A 62 29.70 -5.33 2.92
CA GLN A 62 29.72 -4.79 4.29
C GLN A 62 28.34 -4.83 4.96
N VAL A 63 27.26 -4.82 4.17
CA VAL A 63 25.87 -4.96 4.62
C VAL A 63 25.48 -6.45 4.71
N VAL A 64 26.10 -7.30 3.89
CA VAL A 64 25.84 -8.75 3.79
C VAL A 64 26.42 -9.58 4.95
N GLN A 65 27.06 -8.95 5.94
CA GLN A 65 27.37 -9.62 7.22
C GLN A 65 26.08 -10.00 8.00
N SER A 66 24.91 -9.56 7.52
CA SER A 66 23.59 -9.99 7.98
C SER A 66 23.42 -11.51 7.97
N ASP A 67 22.82 -12.01 9.04
CA ASP A 67 22.48 -13.41 9.21
C ASP A 67 21.59 -13.90 8.04
N HIS A 68 21.91 -15.06 7.46
CA HIS A 68 21.11 -15.64 6.36
C HIS A 68 19.64 -15.83 6.75
N ARG A 69 19.37 -16.04 8.04
CA ARG A 69 18.01 -16.14 8.59
C ARG A 69 17.25 -14.83 8.47
N HIS A 70 17.92 -13.71 8.67
CA HIS A 70 17.34 -12.37 8.55
C HIS A 70 16.99 -12.05 7.09
N ILE A 71 17.91 -12.37 6.18
CA ILE A 71 17.70 -12.23 4.74
C ILE A 71 16.49 -13.08 4.30
N ALA A 72 16.40 -14.32 4.77
CA ALA A 72 15.26 -15.19 4.45
C ALA A 72 13.92 -14.58 4.88
N VAL A 73 13.83 -14.02 6.10
CA VAL A 73 12.61 -13.36 6.58
C VAL A 73 12.25 -12.17 5.69
N ILE A 74 13.20 -11.28 5.40
CA ILE A 74 12.95 -10.08 4.58
C ILE A 74 12.47 -10.44 3.17
N TYR A 75 13.18 -11.33 2.47
CA TYR A 75 12.79 -11.73 1.13
C TYR A 75 11.50 -12.52 1.10
N SER A 76 11.23 -13.36 2.11
CA SER A 76 9.96 -14.08 2.19
C SER A 76 8.78 -13.11 2.33
N ALA A 77 8.90 -12.06 3.14
CA ALA A 77 7.87 -11.05 3.30
C ALA A 77 7.62 -10.29 1.98
N TYR A 78 8.67 -9.73 1.37
CA TYR A 78 8.50 -8.94 0.16
C TYR A 78 8.03 -9.76 -1.04
N SER A 79 8.70 -10.89 -1.34
CA SER A 79 8.37 -11.68 -2.53
C SER A 79 6.99 -12.31 -2.46
N SER A 80 6.60 -12.86 -1.29
CA SER A 80 5.28 -13.47 -1.12
C SER A 80 4.18 -12.44 -1.30
N TYR A 81 4.33 -11.23 -0.75
CA TYR A 81 3.31 -10.20 -0.87
C TYR A 81 3.23 -9.57 -2.25
N ILE A 82 4.35 -9.43 -2.97
CA ILE A 82 4.32 -9.02 -4.38
C ILE A 82 3.48 -10.03 -5.19
N ILE A 83 3.71 -11.33 -5.00
CA ILE A 83 2.95 -12.38 -5.69
C ILE A 83 1.48 -12.36 -5.27
N ILE A 84 1.19 -12.37 -3.96
CA ILE A 84 -0.18 -12.40 -3.42
C ILE A 84 -0.97 -11.19 -3.92
N THR A 85 -0.46 -9.97 -3.73
CA THR A 85 -1.15 -8.74 -4.17
C THR A 85 -1.30 -8.70 -5.68
N GLY A 86 -0.30 -9.13 -6.45
CA GLY A 86 -0.39 -9.24 -7.91
C GLY A 86 -1.52 -10.18 -8.34
N VAL A 87 -1.61 -11.37 -7.76
CA VAL A 87 -2.69 -12.33 -8.03
C VAL A 87 -4.06 -11.75 -7.65
N LEU A 88 -4.19 -11.09 -6.50
CA LEU A 88 -5.46 -10.48 -6.08
C LEU A 88 -5.92 -9.35 -7.01
N ILE A 89 -4.98 -8.54 -7.52
CA ILE A 89 -5.28 -7.51 -8.52
C ILE A 89 -5.75 -8.17 -9.82
N ILE A 90 -5.01 -9.16 -10.31
CA ILE A 90 -5.32 -9.86 -11.57
C ILE A 90 -6.69 -10.56 -11.48
N ALA A 91 -6.98 -11.26 -10.38
CA ALA A 91 -8.28 -11.89 -10.15
C ALA A 91 -9.42 -10.86 -10.26
N ARG A 92 -9.22 -9.68 -9.65
CA ARG A 92 -10.21 -8.60 -9.70
C ARG A 92 -10.40 -8.03 -11.10
N LEU A 93 -9.33 -7.94 -11.89
CA LEU A 93 -9.39 -7.53 -13.30
C LEU A 93 -10.17 -8.54 -14.17
N PHE A 94 -10.13 -9.83 -13.83
CA PHE A 94 -10.95 -10.87 -14.48
C PHE A 94 -12.40 -10.92 -13.98
N GLY A 95 -12.80 -10.04 -13.06
CA GLY A 95 -14.15 -9.99 -12.50
C GLY A 95 -14.34 -10.88 -11.27
N GLU A 96 -13.32 -11.64 -10.87
CA GLU A 96 -13.34 -12.44 -9.63
C GLU A 96 -12.98 -11.56 -8.44
N SER A 97 -13.90 -11.39 -7.48
CA SER A 97 -13.58 -10.70 -6.23
C SER A 97 -13.28 -11.73 -5.15
N PRO A 98 -12.09 -11.67 -4.51
CA PRO A 98 -11.86 -12.40 -3.27
C PRO A 98 -12.95 -12.04 -2.26
N GLY A 99 -13.42 -13.02 -1.50
CA GLY A 99 -14.28 -12.75 -0.35
C GLY A 99 -13.58 -11.79 0.62
N TRP A 100 -14.34 -10.93 1.27
CA TRP A 100 -13.83 -9.94 2.23
C TRP A 100 -12.93 -10.56 3.32
N ARG A 101 -13.29 -11.75 3.82
CA ARG A 101 -12.53 -12.49 4.85
C ARG A 101 -11.13 -12.81 4.37
N THR A 102 -11.03 -13.23 3.12
CA THR A 102 -9.77 -13.54 2.46
C THR A 102 -8.94 -12.27 2.27
N SER A 103 -9.58 -11.17 1.85
CA SER A 103 -8.92 -9.87 1.69
C SER A 103 -8.33 -9.35 3.02
N ILE A 104 -9.13 -9.36 4.10
CA ILE A 104 -8.67 -8.97 5.45
C ILE A 104 -7.58 -9.92 5.94
N GLY A 105 -7.75 -11.23 5.74
CA GLY A 105 -6.76 -12.23 6.14
C GLY A 105 -5.38 -11.95 5.54
N PHE A 106 -5.32 -11.65 4.24
CA PHE A 106 -4.07 -11.27 3.58
C PHE A 106 -3.51 -9.94 4.08
N SER A 107 -4.36 -8.94 4.36
CA SER A 107 -3.89 -7.66 4.90
C SER A 107 -3.34 -7.81 6.32
N VAL A 108 -3.97 -8.61 7.19
CA VAL A 108 -3.47 -8.89 8.56
C VAL A 108 -2.15 -9.66 8.52
N LEU A 109 -2.05 -10.70 7.68
CA LEU A 109 -0.78 -11.39 7.47
C LEU A 109 0.31 -10.43 6.93
N GLY A 110 -0.08 -9.41 6.17
CA GLY A 110 0.83 -8.42 5.58
C GLY A 110 1.41 -7.53 6.65
N VAL A 111 0.57 -7.06 7.57
CA VAL A 111 0.99 -6.35 8.78
C VAL A 111 2.02 -7.17 9.56
N ILE A 112 1.74 -8.45 9.83
CA ILE A 112 2.64 -9.31 10.61
C ILE A 112 4.00 -9.48 9.90
N MET A 113 3.97 -9.87 8.62
CA MET A 113 5.18 -10.17 7.85
C MET A 113 6.04 -8.92 7.61
N PHE A 114 5.44 -7.78 7.26
CA PHE A 114 6.18 -6.54 7.03
C PHE A 114 6.68 -5.90 8.33
N THR A 115 5.97 -6.08 9.46
CA THR A 115 6.48 -5.68 10.77
C THR A 115 7.71 -6.50 11.15
N ALA A 116 7.66 -7.83 10.95
CA ALA A 116 8.81 -8.70 11.17
C ALA A 116 10.00 -8.31 10.28
N ALA A 117 9.77 -8.07 8.99
CA ALA A 117 10.82 -7.62 8.07
C ALA A 117 11.41 -6.26 8.49
N ALA A 118 10.58 -5.28 8.85
CA ALA A 118 11.05 -3.97 9.31
C ALA A 118 11.90 -4.07 10.59
N ALA A 119 11.45 -4.86 11.57
CA ALA A 119 12.18 -5.07 12.81
C ALA A 119 13.57 -5.68 12.56
N VAL A 120 13.64 -6.70 11.70
CA VAL A 120 14.90 -7.33 11.30
C VAL A 120 15.81 -6.36 10.55
N ILE A 121 15.27 -5.58 9.61
CA ILE A 121 16.04 -4.56 8.87
C ILE A 121 16.63 -3.52 9.81
N PHE A 122 15.84 -3.00 10.76
CA PHE A 122 16.34 -2.00 11.70
C PHE A 122 17.39 -2.57 12.66
N TYR A 123 17.20 -3.81 13.11
CA TYR A 123 18.21 -4.51 13.89
C TYR A 123 19.52 -4.66 13.12
N ASP A 124 19.47 -5.17 11.89
CA ASP A 124 20.64 -5.38 11.04
C ASP A 124 21.34 -4.08 10.65
N TRP A 125 20.56 -3.06 10.32
CA TRP A 125 21.06 -1.72 10.03
C TRP A 125 21.83 -1.18 11.24
N HIS A 126 21.21 -1.17 12.42
CA HIS A 126 21.84 -0.66 13.64
C HIS A 126 23.11 -1.45 13.98
N ARG A 127 23.00 -2.79 14.03
CA ARG A 127 24.12 -3.65 14.41
C ARG A 127 25.31 -3.53 13.46
N SER A 128 25.05 -3.51 12.15
CA SER A 128 26.09 -3.54 11.13
C SER A 128 26.71 -2.16 10.91
N TYR A 129 25.93 -1.08 11.03
CA TYR A 129 26.42 0.28 10.88
C TYR A 129 27.50 0.62 11.92
N TYR A 130 27.26 0.28 13.19
CA TYR A 130 28.22 0.54 14.28
C TYR A 130 29.35 -0.49 14.39
N ALA A 131 29.22 -1.66 13.74
CA ALA A 131 30.29 -2.66 13.71
C ALA A 131 31.39 -2.33 12.69
N ASN A 132 31.06 -1.59 11.63
CA ASN A 132 31.97 -1.33 10.53
C ASN A 132 32.73 -0.01 10.71
N LEU A 133 34.06 -0.09 10.63
CA LEU A 133 34.95 1.08 10.75
C LEU A 133 34.84 2.08 9.58
N ARG A 134 34.38 1.61 8.41
CA ARG A 134 34.15 2.43 7.20
C ARG A 134 32.85 1.99 6.51
N PRO A 135 31.68 2.37 7.05
CA PRO A 135 30.40 1.95 6.50
C PRO A 135 30.15 2.63 5.15
N ASN A 136 29.75 1.85 4.15
CA ASN A 136 29.24 2.40 2.89
C ASN A 136 27.89 3.08 3.15
N LYS A 137 27.89 4.41 3.31
CA LYS A 137 26.69 5.21 3.60
C LYS A 137 25.54 4.91 2.64
N GLN A 138 25.82 4.86 1.33
CA GLN A 138 24.80 4.60 0.32
C GLN A 138 24.10 3.25 0.54
N ALA A 139 24.84 2.20 0.88
CA ALA A 139 24.25 0.88 1.09
C ALA A 139 23.40 0.82 2.37
N TYR A 140 23.84 1.50 3.44
CA TYR A 140 23.06 1.63 4.67
C TYR A 140 21.81 2.51 4.49
N ASP A 141 21.89 3.56 3.68
CA ASP A 141 20.75 4.42 3.35
C ASP A 141 19.69 3.65 2.55
N LEU A 142 20.12 2.79 1.62
CA LEU A 142 19.21 1.88 0.91
C LEU A 142 18.56 0.86 1.85
N LEU A 143 19.35 0.27 2.77
CA LEU A 143 18.85 -0.69 3.76
C LEU A 143 17.79 -0.06 4.68
N ILE A 144 18.09 1.08 5.31
CA ILE A 144 17.12 1.76 6.18
C ILE A 144 15.91 2.26 5.41
N SER A 145 16.09 2.74 4.18
CA SER A 145 14.98 3.15 3.33
C SER A 145 14.04 1.97 3.06
N SER A 146 14.57 0.80 2.73
CA SER A 146 13.74 -0.42 2.58
C SER A 146 12.92 -0.71 3.84
N GLY A 147 13.55 -0.62 5.03
CA GLY A 147 12.85 -0.77 6.31
C GLY A 147 11.75 0.25 6.54
N VAL A 148 11.97 1.51 6.17
CA VAL A 148 10.94 2.56 6.22
C VAL A 148 9.78 2.26 5.28
N PHE A 149 10.05 1.84 4.03
CA PHE A 149 9.00 1.42 3.10
C PHE A 149 8.23 0.21 3.62
N ALA A 150 8.87 -0.71 4.35
CA ALA A 150 8.15 -1.81 5.00
C ALA A 150 7.16 -1.31 6.06
N VAL A 151 7.56 -0.34 6.90
CA VAL A 151 6.67 0.29 7.89
C VAL A 151 5.53 1.04 7.20
N ILE A 152 5.79 1.75 6.11
CA ILE A 152 4.73 2.40 5.33
C ILE A 152 3.75 1.33 4.82
N ASN A 153 4.24 0.19 4.34
CA ASN A 153 3.37 -0.89 3.86
C ASN A 153 2.50 -1.48 4.98
N VAL A 154 3.03 -1.59 6.20
CA VAL A 154 2.24 -1.97 7.39
C VAL A 154 1.06 -1.04 7.59
N VAL A 155 1.28 0.28 7.50
CA VAL A 155 0.21 1.27 7.61
C VAL A 155 -0.82 1.10 6.49
N VAL A 156 -0.38 0.87 5.26
CA VAL A 156 -1.29 0.64 4.11
C VAL A 156 -2.12 -0.63 4.33
N PHE A 157 -1.52 -1.73 4.76
CA PHE A 157 -2.28 -2.96 5.07
C PHE A 157 -3.30 -2.76 6.20
N LEU A 158 -2.95 -1.98 7.24
CA LEU A 158 -3.89 -1.64 8.32
C LEU A 158 -5.06 -0.80 7.80
N VAL A 159 -4.78 0.22 6.98
CA VAL A 159 -5.82 1.05 6.34
C VAL A 159 -6.70 0.19 5.45
N HIS A 160 -6.13 -0.73 4.67
CA HIS A 160 -6.88 -1.65 3.85
C HIS A 160 -7.78 -2.54 4.70
N ALA A 161 -7.24 -3.22 5.71
CA ALA A 161 -8.01 -4.07 6.61
C ALA A 161 -9.15 -3.30 7.29
N PHE A 162 -8.88 -2.07 7.75
CA PHE A 162 -9.86 -1.20 8.39
C PHE A 162 -10.99 -0.77 7.44
N ILE A 163 -10.66 -0.32 6.22
CA ILE A 163 -11.68 0.09 5.25
C ILE A 163 -12.49 -1.13 4.78
N THR A 164 -11.86 -2.29 4.55
CA THR A 164 -12.58 -3.52 4.20
C THR A 164 -13.56 -3.91 5.29
N PHE A 165 -13.13 -3.87 6.56
CA PHE A 165 -14.02 -4.15 7.69
C PHE A 165 -15.17 -3.13 7.81
N ARG A 166 -14.91 -1.84 7.53
CA ARG A 166 -15.92 -0.78 7.62
C ARG A 166 -16.96 -0.87 6.50
N GLU A 167 -16.55 -1.06 5.25
CA GLU A 167 -17.49 -1.11 4.13
C GLU A 167 -18.42 -2.32 4.16
N GLU A 168 -18.08 -3.35 4.93
CA GLU A 168 -19.00 -4.45 5.22
C GLU A 168 -20.07 -4.16 6.26
N ALA A 169 -19.88 -3.14 7.10
CA ALA A 169 -20.99 -2.65 7.91
C ALA A 169 -22.10 -2.01 7.05
N ASP A 170 -21.82 -1.74 5.76
CA ASP A 170 -22.73 -1.13 4.79
C ASP A 170 -23.24 -2.11 3.70
N TYR A 171 -22.94 -3.42 3.82
CA TYR A 171 -23.52 -4.48 2.97
C TYR A 171 -24.80 -5.05 3.59
#